data_AF-A0A4Q2Y4P4-F1
#
_entry.id   AF-A0A4Q2Y4P4-F1
#
_cell.length_a   1.000
_cell.length_b   1.000
_cell.length_c   1.000
_cell.angle_alpha   90.00
_cell.angle_beta   90.00
_cell.angle_gamma   90.00
#
_symmetry.space_group_name_H-M   'P 1'
#
loop_
_entity.id
_entity.type
_entity.pdbx_description
1 polymer ?
#
loop_
_entity_poly.entity_id
_entity_poly.type
_entity_poly.pdbx_seq_one_letter_code
_entity_poly.pdbx_strand_id
1 'polypeptide(L)'
;MRFNRREFLELSAFSGAGGLLGLFPSAMAEEARVRQDAVRFRPEIEPLVRFMEETSRERLLEEMAVKIKGGTTCQEVITALFLAGIRNIQPRPVGFNFHAVLVVNSAYKASLNSRDADRWLPVFWALDHFKSRQVQDFGQSDWTMEPVKEPTVIAADKSAAAFEAAMNDWDLEKADGAAAGMARGTGSQRIFDLLCRYGTRDYRYIGHKAIYVANGWRTLQTIGWQHAEPVLRSLAYALLAYQGEIPSSRDALADRPGKTNILRLKEIRDSWLSGTREAA
;
A
#
# COMPACT_ATOMS: atom_id res chain seq x y z
N MET A 1 35.51 8.90 2.74
CA MET A 1 35.49 7.52 3.26
C MET A 1 34.61 6.68 2.33
N ARG A 2 35.15 5.59 1.77
CA ARG A 2 34.39 4.63 0.95
C ARG A 2 34.10 3.41 1.82
N PHE A 3 32.84 3.18 2.14
CA PHE A 3 32.43 1.96 2.84
C PHE A 3 32.33 0.80 1.85
N ASN A 4 32.83 -0.37 2.23
CA ASN A 4 32.65 -1.58 1.43
C ASN A 4 31.27 -2.21 1.74
N ARG A 5 30.76 -3.05 0.81
CA ARG A 5 29.44 -3.71 0.94
C ARG A 5 29.28 -4.57 2.20
N ARG A 6 30.37 -5.07 2.77
CA ARG A 6 30.39 -5.92 3.96
C ARG A 6 30.30 -5.10 5.25
N GLU A 7 30.97 -3.95 5.30
CA GLU A 7 30.88 -2.99 6.39
C GLU A 7 29.48 -2.36 6.51
N PHE A 8 28.80 -2.13 5.38
CA PHE A 8 27.41 -1.65 5.39
C PHE A 8 26.42 -2.69 5.98
N LEU A 9 26.68 -3.98 5.77
CA LEU A 9 25.86 -5.06 6.32
C LEU A 9 26.18 -5.32 7.80
N GLU A 10 27.43 -5.14 8.23
CA GLU A 10 27.82 -5.22 9.64
C GLU A 10 27.31 -4.00 10.46
N LEU A 11 27.28 -2.80 9.88
CA LEU A 11 26.66 -1.63 10.54
C LEU A 11 25.15 -1.78 10.75
N SER A 12 24.50 -2.60 9.91
CA SER A 12 23.08 -2.93 10.05
C SER A 12 22.82 -3.97 11.16
N ALA A 13 23.86 -4.67 11.63
CA ALA A 13 23.77 -5.72 12.65
C ALA A 13 24.09 -5.24 14.08
N PHE A 14 24.59 -4.01 14.26
CA PHE A 14 24.95 -3.46 15.59
C PHE A 14 24.03 -2.36 16.12
N SER A 15 22.88 -2.11 15.47
CA SER A 15 21.77 -1.38 16.11
C SER A 15 20.96 -2.35 16.98
N GLY A 16 21.63 -2.92 17.97
CA GLY A 16 21.02 -3.79 18.97
C GLY A 16 20.10 -2.99 19.90
N ALA A 17 18.90 -3.51 20.09
CA ALA A 17 18.14 -3.32 21.32
C ALA A 17 17.71 -4.69 21.86
N GLY A 18 18.67 -5.59 22.05
CA GLY A 18 18.50 -6.85 22.78
C GLY A 18 18.39 -6.68 24.31
N GLY A 19 17.96 -5.51 24.79
CA GLY A 19 17.91 -5.15 26.22
C GLY A 19 16.59 -4.54 26.69
N LEU A 20 15.53 -4.59 25.89
CA LEU A 20 14.21 -4.04 26.24
C LEU A 20 13.06 -5.06 26.12
N LEU A 21 13.36 -6.36 26.13
CA LEU A 21 12.35 -7.43 26.01
C LEU A 21 11.48 -7.64 27.27
N GLY A 22 11.64 -6.83 28.32
CA GLY A 22 10.89 -6.92 29.58
C GLY A 22 10.00 -5.73 29.92
N LEU A 23 9.87 -4.72 29.04
CA LEU A 23 9.12 -3.48 29.30
C LEU A 23 7.94 -3.23 28.35
N PHE A 24 7.67 -4.16 27.42
CA PHE A 24 6.50 -4.06 26.55
C PHE A 24 5.37 -4.91 27.13
N PRO A 25 4.13 -4.39 27.21
CA PRO A 25 2.97 -5.20 27.53
C PRO A 25 2.98 -6.43 26.63
N SER A 26 2.80 -7.61 27.22
CA SER A 26 2.51 -8.82 26.46
C SER A 26 1.38 -8.49 25.50
N ALA A 27 1.64 -8.64 24.21
CA ALA A 27 0.64 -8.52 23.16
C ALA A 27 -0.51 -9.49 23.46
N MET A 28 -1.56 -9.03 24.16
CA MET A 28 -2.62 -9.91 24.68
C MET A 28 -3.61 -10.19 23.55
N ALA A 29 -4.23 -11.37 23.58
CA ALA A 29 -5.17 -11.87 22.57
C ALA A 29 -6.38 -10.94 22.26
N GLU A 30 -6.59 -9.87 23.03
CA GLU A 30 -7.54 -8.79 22.71
C GLU A 30 -7.11 -8.00 21.45
N GLU A 31 -5.81 -7.89 21.16
CA GLU A 31 -5.19 -7.16 20.03
C GLU A 31 -5.51 -7.76 18.64
N ALA A 32 -6.04 -8.98 18.63
CA ALA A 32 -6.31 -9.78 17.44
C ALA A 32 -7.77 -9.72 16.98
N ARG A 33 -8.70 -9.13 17.76
CA ARG A 33 -10.12 -9.16 17.37
C ARG A 33 -10.38 -8.23 16.20
N VAL A 34 -10.49 -8.81 15.00
CA VAL A 34 -10.97 -8.10 13.82
C VAL A 34 -12.34 -7.49 14.14
N ARG A 35 -12.42 -6.16 14.12
CA ARG A 35 -13.64 -5.44 14.46
C ARG A 35 -14.77 -5.83 13.50
N GLN A 36 -16.00 -5.91 14.00
CA GLN A 36 -17.15 -6.33 13.19
C GLN A 36 -17.43 -5.38 12.03
N ASP A 37 -17.04 -4.12 12.19
CA ASP A 37 -17.13 -3.01 11.24
C ASP A 37 -15.90 -2.88 10.33
N ALA A 38 -15.04 -3.91 10.23
CA ALA A 38 -13.94 -3.93 9.27
C ALA A 38 -14.37 -4.50 7.90
N VAL A 39 -13.73 -4.02 6.83
CA VAL A 39 -13.94 -4.49 5.46
C VAL A 39 -13.70 -5.99 5.37
N ARG A 40 -14.63 -6.72 4.74
CA ARG A 40 -14.52 -8.17 4.52
C ARG A 40 -13.90 -8.44 3.17
N PHE A 41 -12.92 -9.35 3.13
CA PHE A 41 -12.35 -9.82 1.87
C PHE A 41 -13.09 -11.05 1.37
N ARG A 42 -12.69 -11.49 0.18
CA ARG A 42 -13.31 -12.63 -0.49
C ARG A 42 -13.13 -13.91 0.34
N PRO A 43 -14.14 -14.81 0.40
CA PRO A 43 -14.13 -15.98 1.29
C PRO A 43 -12.90 -16.88 1.16
N GLU A 44 -12.32 -16.97 -0.03
CA GLU A 44 -11.16 -17.81 -0.31
C GLU A 44 -9.87 -17.32 0.38
N ILE A 45 -9.73 -16.02 0.64
CA ILE A 45 -8.50 -15.43 1.22
C ILE A 45 -8.69 -14.91 2.64
N GLU A 46 -9.92 -14.54 3.01
CA GLU A 46 -10.27 -14.02 4.33
C GLU A 46 -9.73 -14.88 5.50
N PRO A 47 -9.77 -16.23 5.47
CA PRO A 47 -9.21 -17.04 6.55
C PRO A 47 -7.70 -16.87 6.74
N LEU A 48 -6.94 -16.72 5.65
CA LEU A 48 -5.50 -16.54 5.71
C LEU A 48 -5.14 -15.12 6.16
N VAL A 49 -5.90 -14.12 5.74
CA VAL A 49 -5.79 -12.74 6.23
C VAL A 49 -6.00 -12.71 7.74
N ARG A 50 -7.11 -13.27 8.23
CA ARG A 50 -7.42 -13.33 9.66
C ARG A 50 -6.35 -14.04 10.45
N PHE A 51 -5.86 -15.17 9.95
CA PHE A 51 -4.74 -15.87 10.56
C PHE A 51 -3.52 -14.94 10.76
N MET A 52 -3.14 -14.13 9.77
CA MET A 52 -2.01 -13.20 9.92
C MET A 52 -2.29 -12.07 10.92
N GLU A 53 -3.52 -11.59 10.95
CA GLU A 53 -3.97 -10.53 11.86
C GLU A 53 -3.96 -11.03 13.32
N GLU A 54 -4.51 -12.23 13.53
CA GLU A 54 -4.79 -12.81 14.84
C GLU A 54 -3.60 -13.54 15.47
N THR A 55 -2.70 -14.12 14.66
CA THR A 55 -1.51 -14.79 15.18
C THR A 55 -0.51 -13.76 15.69
N SER A 56 0.00 -13.96 16.91
CA SER A 56 0.98 -13.05 17.53
C SER A 56 2.29 -13.02 16.74
N ARG A 57 3.07 -11.95 16.89
CA ARG A 57 4.33 -11.77 16.13
C ARG A 57 5.30 -12.94 16.37
N GLU A 58 5.39 -13.41 17.61
CA GLU A 58 6.30 -14.48 18.05
C GLU A 58 5.96 -15.82 17.40
N ARG A 59 4.69 -16.05 17.06
CA ARG A 59 4.20 -17.31 16.50
C ARG A 59 4.03 -17.27 14.99
N LEU A 60 3.85 -16.09 14.39
CA LEU A 60 3.42 -15.95 13.00
C LEU A 60 4.32 -16.70 12.02
N LEU A 61 5.63 -16.57 12.16
CA LEU A 61 6.57 -17.16 11.20
C LEU A 61 6.51 -18.69 11.25
N GLU A 62 6.51 -19.29 12.44
CA GLU A 62 6.44 -20.73 12.61
C GLU A 62 5.11 -21.31 12.13
N GLU A 63 3.99 -20.69 12.53
CA GLU A 63 2.66 -21.14 12.12
C GLU A 63 2.42 -20.96 10.61
N MET A 64 2.96 -19.89 10.02
CA MET A 64 2.93 -19.70 8.56
C MET A 64 3.78 -20.74 7.83
N ALA A 65 4.95 -21.12 8.37
CA ALA A 65 5.76 -22.18 7.80
C ALA A 65 5.02 -23.53 7.77
N VAL A 66 4.20 -23.83 8.78
CA VAL A 66 3.32 -25.01 8.79
C VAL A 66 2.29 -24.94 7.66
N LYS A 67 1.62 -23.79 7.47
CA LYS A 67 0.66 -23.60 6.37
C LYS A 67 1.29 -23.74 4.99
N ILE A 68 2.49 -23.19 4.80
CA ILE A 68 3.26 -23.31 3.56
C ILE A 68 3.61 -24.78 3.27
N LYS A 69 4.09 -25.52 4.29
CA LYS A 69 4.33 -26.98 4.16
C LYS A 69 3.04 -27.75 3.83
N GLY A 70 1.91 -27.27 4.32
CA GLY A 70 0.57 -27.79 4.00
C GLY A 70 0.02 -27.38 2.63
N GLY A 71 0.78 -26.65 1.81
CA GLY A 71 0.41 -26.30 0.43
C GLY A 71 0.00 -24.85 0.20
N THR A 72 0.04 -23.98 1.22
CA THR A 72 -0.21 -22.54 1.01
C THR A 72 0.88 -21.95 0.11
N THR A 73 0.47 -21.36 -1.00
CA THR A 73 1.35 -20.82 -2.03
C THR A 73 1.92 -19.47 -1.64
N CYS A 74 3.07 -19.10 -2.21
CA CYS A 74 3.66 -17.77 -2.01
C CYS A 74 2.71 -16.65 -2.45
N GLN A 75 1.92 -16.88 -3.51
CA GLN A 75 0.92 -15.92 -3.98
C GLN A 75 -0.20 -15.70 -2.95
N GLU A 76 -0.71 -16.76 -2.31
CA GLU A 76 -1.71 -16.65 -1.24
C GLU A 76 -1.14 -15.92 -0.02
N VAL A 77 0.10 -16.21 0.39
CA VAL A 77 0.77 -15.49 1.49
C VAL A 77 0.91 -14.00 1.17
N ILE A 78 1.37 -13.65 -0.03
CA ILE A 78 1.52 -12.25 -0.44
C ILE A 78 0.16 -11.54 -0.56
N THR A 79 -0.86 -12.24 -1.04
CA THR A 79 -2.24 -11.71 -1.12
C THR A 79 -2.78 -11.41 0.28
N ALA A 80 -2.68 -12.37 1.19
CA ALA A 80 -3.17 -12.20 2.56
C ALA A 80 -2.39 -11.11 3.31
N LEU A 81 -1.06 -11.07 3.17
CA LEU A 81 -0.22 -10.04 3.78
C LEU A 81 -0.59 -8.64 3.29
N PHE A 82 -0.77 -8.47 1.98
CA PHE A 82 -1.17 -7.19 1.42
C PHE A 82 -2.52 -6.74 1.95
N LEU A 83 -3.53 -7.63 1.94
CA LEU A 83 -4.88 -7.32 2.38
C LEU A 83 -4.96 -7.08 3.90
N ALA A 84 -4.22 -7.82 4.71
CA ALA A 84 -4.09 -7.57 6.15
C ALA A 84 -3.50 -6.17 6.41
N GLY A 85 -2.49 -5.77 5.65
CA GLY A 85 -1.95 -4.42 5.72
C GLY A 85 -2.95 -3.34 5.28
N ILE A 86 -3.70 -3.58 4.20
CA ILE A 86 -4.77 -2.68 3.74
C ILE A 86 -5.88 -2.51 4.78
N ARG A 87 -6.25 -3.57 5.52
CA ARG A 87 -7.29 -3.50 6.54
C ARG A 87 -6.83 -2.76 7.80
N ASN A 88 -5.59 -2.95 8.24
CA ASN A 88 -5.20 -2.62 9.62
C ASN A 88 -4.10 -1.56 9.77
N ILE A 89 -3.50 -1.07 8.68
CA ILE A 89 -2.46 -0.05 8.77
C ILE A 89 -2.93 1.20 8.06
N GLN A 90 -3.04 2.30 8.82
CA GLN A 90 -3.56 3.54 8.26
C GLN A 90 -2.64 4.06 7.14
N PRO A 91 -3.15 4.28 5.91
CA PRO A 91 -2.35 4.81 4.79
C PRO A 91 -2.02 6.31 4.90
N ARG A 92 -2.14 6.91 6.08
CA ARG A 92 -1.88 8.33 6.35
C ARG A 92 -1.13 8.48 7.69
N PRO A 93 0.03 9.17 7.72
CA PRO A 93 0.77 9.71 6.57
C PRO A 93 1.24 8.59 5.62
N VAL A 94 1.38 8.89 4.32
CA VAL A 94 1.84 7.87 3.35
C VAL A 94 3.33 7.59 3.59
N GLY A 95 3.66 6.42 4.13
CA GLY A 95 5.01 6.05 4.57
C GLY A 95 5.00 5.55 6.03
N PHE A 96 6.16 5.53 6.70
CA PHE A 96 6.29 5.07 8.09
C PHE A 96 5.70 3.67 8.31
N ASN A 97 4.67 3.51 9.15
CA ASN A 97 4.01 2.22 9.37
C ASN A 97 3.45 1.63 8.07
N PHE A 98 3.00 2.48 7.15
CA PHE A 98 2.46 2.04 5.86
C PHE A 98 3.51 1.42 4.93
N HIS A 99 4.81 1.50 5.26
CA HIS A 99 5.84 0.71 4.55
C HIS A 99 5.53 -0.78 4.55
N ALA A 100 4.87 -1.31 5.60
CA ALA A 100 4.42 -2.69 5.63
C ALA A 100 3.54 -3.07 4.42
N VAL A 101 2.77 -2.14 3.86
CA VAL A 101 1.99 -2.34 2.63
C VAL A 101 2.82 -2.06 1.38
N LEU A 102 3.59 -0.96 1.39
CA LEU A 102 4.34 -0.50 0.22
C LEU A 102 5.43 -1.49 -0.23
N VAL A 103 5.99 -2.29 0.68
CA VAL A 103 7.09 -3.22 0.39
C VAL A 103 6.63 -4.56 -0.17
N VAL A 104 5.34 -4.91 -0.10
CA VAL A 104 4.86 -6.28 -0.38
C VAL A 104 5.22 -6.76 -1.78
N ASN A 105 5.00 -5.94 -2.81
CA ASN A 105 5.40 -6.27 -4.18
C ASN A 105 6.93 -6.42 -4.31
N SER A 106 7.71 -5.58 -3.62
CA SER A 106 9.17 -5.67 -3.62
C SER A 106 9.67 -6.95 -2.97
N ALA A 107 9.07 -7.36 -1.85
CA ALA A 107 9.36 -8.62 -1.18
C ALA A 107 9.04 -9.83 -2.09
N TYR A 108 7.89 -9.79 -2.77
CA TYR A 108 7.54 -10.83 -3.74
C TYR A 108 8.52 -10.88 -4.92
N LYS A 109 8.89 -9.74 -5.50
CA LYS A 109 9.92 -9.70 -6.55
C LYS A 109 11.27 -10.21 -6.06
N ALA A 110 11.69 -9.83 -4.86
CA ALA A 110 12.93 -10.33 -4.27
C ALA A 110 12.87 -11.86 -4.09
N SER A 111 11.73 -12.40 -3.65
CA SER A 111 11.48 -13.84 -3.55
C SER A 111 11.67 -14.53 -4.90
N LEU A 112 11.03 -14.04 -5.97
CA LEU A 112 11.13 -14.62 -7.32
C LEU A 112 12.54 -14.56 -7.91
N ASN A 113 13.32 -13.54 -7.56
CA ASN A 113 14.70 -13.37 -8.02
C ASN A 113 15.75 -14.02 -7.09
N SER A 114 15.31 -14.66 -6.02
CA SER A 114 16.19 -15.38 -5.09
C SER A 114 16.42 -16.81 -5.54
N ARG A 115 17.52 -17.41 -5.06
CA ARG A 115 17.75 -18.85 -5.18
C ARG A 115 16.60 -19.62 -4.52
N ASP A 116 16.34 -20.84 -4.99
CA ASP A 116 15.25 -21.68 -4.46
C ASP A 116 15.29 -21.82 -2.93
N ALA A 117 16.49 -22.04 -2.37
CA ALA A 117 16.71 -22.16 -0.92
C ALA A 117 16.37 -20.88 -0.13
N ASP A 118 16.49 -19.70 -0.76
CA ASP A 118 16.31 -18.40 -0.12
C ASP A 118 14.96 -17.75 -0.47
N ARG A 119 14.17 -18.38 -1.34
CA ARG A 119 12.96 -17.80 -1.94
C ARG A 119 11.95 -17.32 -0.90
N TRP A 120 11.88 -17.94 0.26
CA TRP A 120 10.96 -17.54 1.32
C TRP A 120 11.49 -16.41 2.21
N LEU A 121 12.80 -16.16 2.24
CA LEU A 121 13.40 -15.19 3.16
C LEU A 121 12.80 -13.78 3.02
N PRO A 122 12.62 -13.20 1.81
CA PRO A 122 12.01 -11.89 1.66
C PRO A 122 10.54 -11.85 2.11
N VAL A 123 9.81 -12.97 1.95
CA VAL A 123 8.40 -13.08 2.34
C VAL A 123 8.27 -13.13 3.86
N PHE A 124 9.10 -13.94 4.53
CA PHE A 124 9.13 -14.02 5.99
C PHE A 124 9.57 -12.71 6.64
N TRP A 125 10.53 -12.00 6.03
CA TRP A 125 10.88 -10.66 6.45
C TRP A 125 9.68 -9.70 6.37
N ALA A 126 8.90 -9.76 5.29
CA ALA A 126 7.73 -8.89 5.12
C ALA A 126 6.61 -9.22 6.13
N LEU A 127 6.42 -10.50 6.48
CA LEU A 127 5.49 -10.95 7.52
C LEU A 127 5.87 -10.39 8.91
N ASP A 128 7.13 -10.53 9.31
CA ASP A 128 7.61 -9.97 10.58
C ASP A 128 7.50 -8.44 10.58
N HIS A 129 7.87 -7.81 9.46
CA HIS A 129 7.77 -6.37 9.31
C HIS A 129 6.32 -5.88 9.48
N PHE A 130 5.35 -6.55 8.86
CA PHE A 130 3.92 -6.26 9.05
C PHE A 130 3.52 -6.32 10.52
N LYS A 131 3.85 -7.40 11.25
CA LYS A 131 3.51 -7.50 12.67
C LYS A 131 4.19 -6.42 13.51
N SER A 132 5.44 -6.08 13.20
CA SER A 132 6.14 -4.98 13.88
C SER A 132 5.42 -3.63 13.71
N ARG A 133 4.84 -3.39 12.52
CA ARG A 133 4.09 -2.16 12.25
C ARG A 133 2.68 -2.21 12.80
N GLN A 134 2.01 -3.36 12.76
CA GLN A 134 0.68 -3.56 13.33
C GLN A 134 0.67 -3.22 14.82
N VAL A 135 1.64 -3.75 15.60
CA VAL A 135 1.78 -3.44 17.03
C VAL A 135 2.04 -1.96 17.28
N GLN A 136 2.87 -1.32 16.43
CA GLN A 136 3.15 0.11 16.55
C GLN A 136 1.95 0.99 16.18
N ASP A 137 1.16 0.59 15.17
CA ASP A 137 -0.03 1.32 14.73
C ASP A 137 -1.12 1.27 15.81
N PHE A 138 -1.39 0.11 16.43
CA PHE A 138 -2.33 0.00 17.55
C PHE A 138 -1.99 0.94 18.72
N GLY A 139 -0.70 1.20 18.97
CA GLY A 139 -0.27 2.16 20.00
C GLY A 139 -0.47 3.63 19.62
N GLN A 140 -0.78 3.93 18.35
CA GLN A 140 -0.86 5.28 17.78
C GLN A 140 -2.22 5.61 17.16
N SER A 141 -2.96 4.62 16.68
CA SER A 141 -4.21 4.74 15.92
C SER A 141 -5.02 3.44 16.02
N ASP A 142 -6.31 3.51 16.33
CA ASP A 142 -7.24 2.37 16.28
C ASP A 142 -7.90 2.26 14.89
N TRP A 143 -7.11 2.49 13.83
CA TRP A 143 -7.63 2.54 12.47
C TRP A 143 -7.88 1.15 11.92
N THR A 144 -9.06 0.95 11.35
CA THR A 144 -9.34 -0.16 10.45
C THR A 144 -10.11 0.35 9.24
N MET A 145 -9.90 -0.28 8.09
CA MET A 145 -10.67 0.05 6.90
C MET A 145 -12.12 -0.41 7.06
N GLU A 146 -13.06 0.52 7.11
CA GLU A 146 -14.49 0.22 7.15
C GLU A 146 -15.00 -0.39 5.82
N PRO A 147 -16.07 -1.19 5.85
CA PRO A 147 -16.85 -1.54 4.66
C PRO A 147 -17.16 -0.31 3.82
N VAL A 148 -17.30 -0.51 2.51
CA VAL A 148 -17.77 0.57 1.65
C VAL A 148 -19.20 0.93 2.05
N LYS A 149 -19.50 2.22 2.07
CA LYS A 149 -20.88 2.68 2.23
C LYS A 149 -21.60 2.48 0.90
N GLU A 150 -22.31 1.37 0.73
CA GLU A 150 -22.96 1.02 -0.54
C GLU A 150 -23.77 2.17 -1.19
N PRO A 151 -24.53 3.01 -0.45
CA PRO A 151 -25.23 4.14 -1.04
C PRO A 151 -24.34 5.22 -1.67
N THR A 152 -23.05 5.29 -1.33
CA THR A 152 -22.09 6.26 -1.89
C THR A 152 -21.36 5.73 -3.11
N VAL A 153 -21.52 4.44 -3.45
CA VAL A 153 -20.82 3.82 -4.58
C VAL A 153 -21.34 4.41 -5.89
N ILE A 154 -20.44 5.03 -6.64
CA ILE A 154 -20.76 5.63 -7.93
C ILE A 154 -20.83 4.54 -9.00
N ALA A 155 -21.84 4.61 -9.88
CA ALA A 155 -21.97 3.70 -11.01
C ALA A 155 -20.68 3.66 -11.86
N ALA A 156 -20.31 2.47 -12.35
CA ALA A 156 -19.01 2.23 -12.97
C ALA A 156 -18.73 3.07 -14.23
N ASP A 157 -19.77 3.45 -14.97
CA ASP A 157 -19.69 4.32 -16.15
C ASP A 157 -19.36 5.78 -15.81
N LYS A 158 -19.65 6.20 -14.56
CA LYS A 158 -19.44 7.57 -14.05
C LYS A 158 -18.30 7.66 -13.04
N SER A 159 -17.84 6.53 -12.51
CA SER A 159 -16.92 6.47 -11.38
C SER A 159 -15.57 7.12 -11.67
N ALA A 160 -15.01 6.94 -12.87
CA ALA A 160 -13.73 7.58 -13.24
C ALA A 160 -13.82 9.12 -13.23
N ALA A 161 -14.88 9.69 -13.81
CA ALA A 161 -15.09 11.14 -13.84
C ALA A 161 -15.39 11.68 -12.43
N ALA A 162 -16.19 10.96 -11.64
CA ALA A 162 -16.47 11.30 -10.25
C ALA A 162 -15.20 11.24 -9.38
N PHE A 163 -14.32 10.27 -9.62
CA PHE A 163 -13.03 10.16 -8.95
C PHE A 163 -12.15 11.36 -9.28
N GLU A 164 -12.03 11.76 -10.54
CA GLU A 164 -11.27 12.96 -10.92
C GLU A 164 -11.76 14.21 -10.20
N ALA A 165 -13.07 14.44 -10.21
CA ALA A 165 -13.68 15.57 -9.53
C ALA A 165 -13.38 15.54 -8.02
N ALA A 166 -13.66 14.42 -7.35
CA ALA A 166 -13.43 14.26 -5.91
C ALA A 166 -11.96 14.44 -5.54
N MET A 167 -11.04 13.90 -6.35
CA MET A 167 -9.62 14.05 -6.13
C MET A 167 -9.16 15.50 -6.26
N ASN A 168 -9.70 16.26 -7.22
CA ASN A 168 -9.39 17.68 -7.40
C ASN A 168 -9.96 18.56 -6.28
N ASP A 169 -11.16 18.22 -5.80
CA ASP A 169 -11.85 18.93 -4.73
C ASP A 169 -11.39 18.54 -3.32
N TRP A 170 -10.49 17.54 -3.22
CA TRP A 170 -10.05 16.95 -1.96
C TRP A 170 -11.18 16.31 -1.14
N ASP A 171 -12.22 15.81 -1.81
CA ASP A 171 -13.41 15.20 -1.21
C ASP A 171 -13.16 13.69 -0.95
N LEU A 172 -12.93 13.35 0.31
CA LEU A 172 -12.59 11.99 0.72
C LEU A 172 -13.74 10.99 0.49
N GLU A 173 -14.96 11.38 0.86
CA GLU A 173 -16.10 10.47 0.84
C GLU A 173 -16.53 10.16 -0.60
N LYS A 174 -16.55 11.18 -1.47
CA LYS A 174 -16.79 10.95 -2.89
C LYS A 174 -15.67 10.17 -3.55
N ALA A 175 -14.40 10.39 -3.17
CA ALA A 175 -13.28 9.63 -3.71
C ALA A 175 -13.36 8.14 -3.32
N ASP A 176 -13.79 7.82 -2.09
CA ASP A 176 -13.99 6.44 -1.64
C ASP A 176 -15.09 5.73 -2.44
N GLY A 177 -16.26 6.36 -2.56
CA GLY A 177 -17.40 5.81 -3.33
C GLY A 177 -17.08 5.66 -4.83
N ALA A 178 -16.34 6.61 -5.41
CA ALA A 178 -15.89 6.52 -6.79
C ALA A 178 -14.81 5.45 -6.98
N ALA A 179 -13.89 5.27 -6.02
CA ALA A 179 -12.88 4.20 -6.07
C ALA A 179 -13.52 2.81 -6.03
N ALA A 180 -14.54 2.61 -5.20
CA ALA A 180 -15.34 1.38 -5.20
C ALA A 180 -16.05 1.17 -6.55
N GLY A 181 -16.68 2.22 -7.09
CA GLY A 181 -17.31 2.18 -8.41
C GLY A 181 -16.35 1.81 -9.54
N MET A 182 -15.12 2.35 -9.51
CA MET A 182 -14.08 2.02 -10.48
C MET A 182 -13.65 0.55 -10.38
N ALA A 183 -13.47 0.03 -9.16
CA ALA A 183 -13.10 -1.36 -8.94
C ALA A 183 -14.09 -2.37 -9.55
N ARG A 184 -15.37 -2.00 -9.63
CA ARG A 184 -16.47 -2.86 -10.08
C ARG A 184 -16.67 -2.88 -11.60
N GLY A 185 -16.11 -1.93 -12.36
CA GLY A 185 -16.36 -1.91 -13.80
C GLY A 185 -15.48 -1.02 -14.67
N THR A 186 -14.49 -0.33 -14.12
CA THR A 186 -13.50 0.39 -14.94
C THR A 186 -12.33 -0.53 -15.28
N GLY A 187 -11.85 -0.47 -16.54
CA GLY A 187 -10.68 -1.25 -16.96
C GLY A 187 -9.41 -0.88 -16.19
N SER A 188 -8.61 -1.88 -15.84
CA SER A 188 -7.41 -1.72 -15.00
C SER A 188 -6.46 -0.65 -15.51
N GLN A 189 -6.13 -0.65 -16.81
CA GLN A 189 -5.23 0.35 -17.39
C GLN A 189 -5.73 1.79 -17.19
N ARG A 190 -7.03 2.03 -17.41
CA ARG A 190 -7.63 3.36 -17.20
C ARG A 190 -7.55 3.79 -15.73
N ILE A 191 -7.76 2.86 -14.79
CA ILE A 191 -7.58 3.12 -13.36
C ILE A 191 -6.13 3.51 -13.06
N PHE A 192 -5.16 2.79 -13.64
CA PHE A 192 -3.75 3.07 -13.42
C PHE A 192 -3.30 4.43 -13.94
N ASP A 193 -3.69 4.78 -15.16
CA ASP A 193 -3.36 6.06 -15.77
C ASP A 193 -3.88 7.21 -14.91
N LEU A 194 -5.11 7.06 -14.41
CA LEU A 194 -5.75 8.02 -13.52
C LEU A 194 -5.02 8.14 -12.18
N LEU A 195 -4.68 7.02 -11.54
CA LEU A 195 -3.94 7.02 -10.29
C LEU A 195 -2.52 7.57 -10.45
N CYS A 196 -1.84 7.32 -11.57
CA CYS A 196 -0.50 7.87 -11.85
C CYS A 196 -0.51 9.40 -11.83
N ARG A 197 -1.55 10.02 -12.42
CA ARG A 197 -1.75 11.47 -12.39
C ARG A 197 -1.82 12.01 -10.96
N TYR A 198 -2.59 11.37 -10.09
CA TYR A 198 -2.76 11.82 -8.71
C TYR A 198 -1.61 11.42 -7.78
N GLY A 199 -0.97 10.28 -8.01
CA GLY A 199 0.22 9.82 -7.30
C GLY A 199 1.42 10.75 -7.47
N THR A 200 1.48 11.47 -8.59
CA THR A 200 2.56 12.40 -8.94
C THR A 200 2.16 13.88 -8.84
N ARG A 201 0.94 14.17 -8.36
CA ARG A 201 0.40 15.54 -8.26
C ARG A 201 1.20 16.43 -7.31
N ASP A 202 1.79 15.86 -6.27
CA ASP A 202 2.54 16.60 -5.26
C ASP A 202 3.71 15.77 -4.72
N TYR A 203 4.67 16.46 -4.08
CA TYR A 203 5.83 15.84 -3.43
C TYR A 203 5.64 15.65 -1.92
N ARG A 204 4.39 15.63 -1.43
CA ARG A 204 4.12 15.38 0.00
C ARG A 204 4.55 13.96 0.34
N TYR A 205 4.99 13.80 1.58
CA TYR A 205 5.51 12.53 2.07
C TYR A 205 6.61 11.95 1.16
N ILE A 206 7.50 12.80 0.63
CA ILE A 206 8.72 12.37 -0.08
C ILE A 206 8.43 11.37 -1.23
N GLY A 207 7.31 11.57 -1.94
CA GLY A 207 6.95 10.75 -3.10
C GLY A 207 6.35 9.37 -2.77
N HIS A 208 6.05 9.05 -1.51
CA HIS A 208 5.44 7.75 -1.15
C HIS A 208 4.08 7.51 -1.81
N LYS A 209 3.34 8.56 -2.18
CA LYS A 209 2.11 8.46 -2.97
C LYS A 209 2.34 7.77 -4.33
N ALA A 210 3.37 8.19 -5.07
CA ALA A 210 3.73 7.58 -6.35
C ALA A 210 4.23 6.14 -6.17
N ILE A 211 4.99 5.87 -5.10
CA ILE A 211 5.42 4.51 -4.73
C ILE A 211 4.21 3.62 -4.49
N TYR A 212 3.20 4.12 -3.77
CA TYR A 212 2.01 3.35 -3.49
C TYR A 212 1.21 3.02 -4.76
N VAL A 213 1.00 4.00 -5.64
CA VAL A 213 0.34 3.76 -6.94
C VAL A 213 1.07 2.67 -7.73
N ALA A 214 2.39 2.79 -7.84
CA ALA A 214 3.19 1.87 -8.64
C ALA A 214 3.24 0.45 -8.04
N ASN A 215 3.37 0.32 -6.71
CA ASN A 215 3.40 -0.99 -6.06
C ASN A 215 2.01 -1.58 -5.91
N GLY A 216 0.97 -0.80 -5.61
CA GLY A 216 -0.42 -1.27 -5.58
C GLY A 216 -0.85 -1.84 -6.94
N TRP A 217 -0.52 -1.15 -8.04
CA TRP A 217 -0.73 -1.67 -9.39
C TRP A 217 -0.04 -3.02 -9.62
N ARG A 218 1.27 -3.11 -9.32
CA ARG A 218 2.06 -4.34 -9.53
C ARG A 218 1.60 -5.50 -8.64
N THR A 219 1.22 -5.21 -7.40
CA THR A 219 0.63 -6.20 -6.51
C THR A 219 -0.66 -6.72 -7.12
N LEU A 220 -1.57 -5.87 -7.63
CA LEU A 220 -2.81 -6.30 -8.27
C LEU A 220 -2.58 -7.13 -9.56
N GLN A 221 -1.49 -6.89 -10.30
CA GLN A 221 -1.10 -7.79 -11.41
C GLN A 221 -0.70 -9.18 -10.92
N THR A 222 -0.23 -9.29 -9.68
CA THR A 222 0.21 -10.55 -9.08
C THR A 222 -0.94 -11.27 -8.38
N ILE A 223 -1.71 -10.57 -7.54
CA ILE A 223 -2.74 -11.17 -6.69
C ILE A 223 -4.10 -11.23 -7.38
N GLY A 224 -4.25 -10.50 -8.48
CA GLY A 224 -5.48 -10.43 -9.27
C GLY A 224 -6.39 -9.26 -8.90
N TRP A 225 -7.10 -8.75 -9.91
CA TRP A 225 -7.98 -7.58 -9.82
C TRP A 225 -9.28 -7.82 -9.07
N GLN A 226 -9.62 -9.07 -8.79
CA GLN A 226 -10.75 -9.41 -7.91
C GLN A 226 -10.58 -8.88 -6.47
N HIS A 227 -9.37 -8.47 -6.09
CA HIS A 227 -9.07 -7.82 -4.80
C HIS A 227 -8.97 -6.29 -4.89
N ALA A 228 -9.30 -5.68 -6.04
CA ALA A 228 -9.00 -4.27 -6.29
C ALA A 228 -9.78 -3.28 -5.41
N GLU A 229 -11.04 -3.56 -5.07
CA GLU A 229 -11.89 -2.59 -4.36
C GLU A 229 -11.29 -2.01 -3.07
N PRO A 230 -10.88 -2.80 -2.07
CA PRO A 230 -10.25 -2.26 -0.86
C PRO A 230 -8.92 -1.56 -1.16
N VAL A 231 -8.18 -2.02 -2.17
CA VAL A 231 -6.88 -1.46 -2.56
C VAL A 231 -7.04 -0.07 -3.18
N LEU A 232 -8.02 0.10 -4.08
CA LEU A 232 -8.30 1.36 -4.74
C LEU A 232 -8.87 2.40 -3.77
N ARG A 233 -9.74 1.97 -2.85
CA ARG A 233 -10.24 2.81 -1.75
C ARG A 233 -9.11 3.29 -0.83
N SER A 234 -8.21 2.39 -0.44
CA SER A 234 -7.00 2.73 0.33
C SER A 234 -6.08 3.70 -0.44
N LEU A 235 -5.88 3.49 -1.75
CA LEU A 235 -5.14 4.42 -2.62
C LEU A 235 -5.79 5.80 -2.67
N ALA A 236 -7.11 5.90 -2.87
CA ALA A 236 -7.84 7.16 -2.86
C ALA A 236 -7.62 7.92 -1.55
N TYR A 237 -7.76 7.22 -0.43
CA TYR A 237 -7.50 7.76 0.89
C TYR A 237 -6.03 8.19 1.02
N ALA A 238 -5.03 7.40 0.62
CA ALA A 238 -3.62 7.79 0.70
C ALA A 238 -3.29 9.03 -0.16
N LEU A 239 -3.83 9.11 -1.37
CA LEU A 239 -3.53 10.17 -2.35
C LEU A 239 -4.10 11.53 -1.92
N LEU A 240 -5.20 11.52 -1.16
CA LEU A 240 -5.79 12.70 -0.53
C LEU A 240 -5.15 13.09 0.81
N ALA A 241 -4.03 12.48 1.21
CA ALA A 241 -3.32 12.86 2.42
C ALA A 241 -2.66 14.25 2.31
N TYR A 242 -2.87 15.10 3.32
CA TYR A 242 -2.21 16.39 3.52
C TYR A 242 -2.12 16.73 5.01
N GLN A 243 -1.35 17.76 5.35
CA GLN A 243 -1.27 18.35 6.70
C GLN A 243 -1.66 19.83 6.63
N GLY A 244 -2.32 20.31 7.68
CA GLY A 244 -2.79 21.69 7.80
C GLY A 244 -3.97 21.97 6.87
N GLU A 245 -3.92 23.12 6.20
CA GLU A 245 -4.98 23.54 5.28
C GLU A 245 -5.02 22.72 3.98
N ILE A 246 -6.24 22.64 3.42
CA ILE A 246 -6.52 21.94 2.17
C ILE A 246 -5.62 22.48 1.06
N PRO A 247 -4.92 21.63 0.29
CA PRO A 247 -3.96 22.11 -0.69
C PRO A 247 -4.51 23.03 -1.79
N SER A 248 -5.80 22.95 -2.10
CA SER A 248 -6.44 23.87 -3.07
C SER A 248 -6.54 25.30 -2.55
N SER A 249 -6.49 25.54 -1.24
CA SER A 249 -6.59 26.88 -0.65
C SER A 249 -5.25 27.58 -0.44
N ARG A 250 -4.11 26.97 -0.83
CA ARG A 250 -2.78 27.50 -0.56
C ARG A 250 -1.73 27.19 -1.63
N ASP A 251 -0.58 27.85 -1.53
CA ASP A 251 0.61 27.51 -2.32
C ASP A 251 1.71 26.89 -1.45
N ALA A 252 1.75 25.56 -1.39
CA ALA A 252 2.81 24.86 -0.66
C ALA A 252 3.99 24.49 -1.58
N LEU A 253 5.21 24.47 -1.03
CA LEU A 253 6.40 23.99 -1.76
C LEU A 253 6.21 22.59 -2.35
N ALA A 254 5.48 21.71 -1.66
CA ALA A 254 5.20 20.35 -2.11
C ALA A 254 4.28 20.29 -3.35
N ASP A 255 3.47 21.32 -3.63
CA ASP A 255 2.56 21.35 -4.79
C ASP A 255 3.23 21.86 -6.06
N ARG A 256 4.24 22.72 -5.90
CA ARG A 256 4.86 23.46 -7.01
C ARG A 256 5.38 22.55 -8.14
N PRO A 257 6.07 21.42 -7.87
CA PRO A 257 6.52 20.54 -8.95
C PRO A 257 5.37 20.03 -9.82
N GLY A 258 4.27 19.58 -9.21
CA GLY A 258 3.10 19.10 -9.94
C GLY A 258 2.43 20.21 -10.75
N LYS A 259 2.21 21.39 -10.15
CA LYS A 259 1.66 22.56 -10.85
C LYS A 259 2.50 22.96 -12.07
N THR A 260 3.83 23.01 -11.90
CA THR A 260 4.76 23.32 -13.00
C THR A 260 4.71 22.25 -14.09
N ASN A 261 4.63 20.97 -13.73
CA ASN A 261 4.53 19.88 -14.71
C ASN A 261 3.26 20.01 -15.57
N ILE A 262 2.12 20.40 -14.99
CA ILE A 262 0.89 20.64 -15.76
C ILE A 262 1.06 21.75 -16.80
N LEU A 263 1.81 22.80 -16.49
CA LEU A 263 2.11 23.86 -17.47
C LEU A 263 3.01 23.32 -18.61
N ARG A 264 4.04 22.55 -18.25
CA ARG A 264 4.99 21.93 -19.19
C ARG A 264 4.38 20.85 -20.07
N LEU A 265 3.24 20.26 -19.72
CA LEU A 265 2.56 19.28 -20.59
C LEU A 265 2.29 19.85 -21.99
N LYS A 266 2.08 21.16 -22.11
CA LYS A 266 1.86 21.85 -23.39
C LYS A 266 3.13 21.94 -24.26
N GLU A 267 4.30 21.71 -23.67
CA GLU A 267 5.60 21.71 -24.34
C GLU A 267 5.97 20.32 -24.86
N ILE A 268 5.25 19.27 -24.42
CA ILE A 268 5.44 17.91 -24.94
C ILE A 268 4.84 17.84 -26.33
N ARG A 269 5.69 17.71 -27.35
CA ARG A 269 5.29 17.53 -28.75
C ARG A 269 4.41 16.28 -28.94
N ASP A 270 3.49 16.34 -29.90
CA ASP A 270 2.62 15.20 -30.25
C ASP A 270 3.40 13.94 -30.65
N SER A 271 4.59 14.12 -31.25
CA SER A 271 5.48 13.03 -31.65
C SER A 271 6.36 12.50 -30.49
N TRP A 272 6.09 12.82 -29.23
CA TRP A 272 6.93 12.39 -28.11
C TRP A 272 7.04 10.86 -28.03
N LEU A 273 5.93 10.15 -28.24
CA LEU A 273 5.86 8.69 -28.17
C LEU A 273 6.45 7.99 -29.41
N SER A 274 6.74 8.71 -30.51
CA SER A 274 7.29 8.09 -31.73
C SER A 274 8.77 7.74 -31.63
N GLY A 275 9.49 8.24 -30.61
CA GLY A 275 10.91 7.93 -30.39
C GLY A 275 11.87 8.53 -31.45
N THR A 276 11.39 9.37 -32.35
CA THR A 276 12.22 10.01 -33.38
C THR A 276 13.07 11.12 -32.76
N ARG A 277 14.41 10.95 -32.75
CA ARG A 277 15.35 12.01 -32.36
C ARG A 277 15.21 13.22 -33.28
N GLU A 278 15.44 14.41 -32.74
CA GLU A 278 15.63 15.60 -33.58
C GLU A 278 16.89 15.42 -34.42
N ALA A 279 16.82 15.81 -35.70
CA ALA A 279 18.02 16.01 -36.49
C ALA A 279 18.79 17.17 -35.84
N ALA A 280 20.04 16.88 -35.44
CA ALA A 280 20.94 17.85 -34.82
C ALA A 280 21.32 18.98 -35.79
#